data_AF-A0A938D880-F1
#
_entry.id   AF-A0A938D880-F1
#
_cell.length_a   1.000
_cell.length_b   1.000
_cell.length_c   1.000
_cell.angle_alpha   90.00
_cell.angle_beta   90.00
_cell.angle_gamma   90.00
#
_symmetry.space_group_name_H-M   'P 1'
#
loop_
_entity.id
_entity.type
_entity.pdbx_description
1 polymer ?
#
loop_
_entity_poly.entity_id
_entity_poly.type
_entity_poly.pdbx_seq_one_letter_code
_entity_poly.pdbx_strand_id
1 'polypeptide(L)' 'MNDSHNTFEGVATILSQFVPEVDYAKGLKLANTIHNSGQATVWRGDHERAELIWDQLKQAGLTMAPLTDG' A
#
# COMPACT_ATOMS: atom_id res chain seq x y z
N MET A 1 -10.88 -19.53 -3.08
CA MET A 1 -11.59 -18.70 -4.08
C MET A 1 -12.17 -17.53 -3.28
N ASN A 2 -11.63 -16.32 -3.27
CA ASN A 2 -10.98 -15.53 -4.31
C ASN A 2 -9.83 -14.73 -3.69
N ASP A 3 -8.58 -15.10 -4.00
CA ASP A 3 -7.37 -14.48 -3.43
C ASP A 3 -6.63 -13.70 -4.53
N SER A 4 -7.35 -12.82 -5.22
CA SER A 4 -6.84 -12.19 -6.46
C SER A 4 -7.31 -10.75 -6.67
N HIS A 5 -7.89 -10.11 -5.66
CA HIS A 5 -8.40 -8.73 -5.76
C HIS A 5 -7.46 -7.65 -5.24
N ASN A 6 -6.23 -8.02 -4.88
CA ASN A 6 -5.11 -7.08 -4.77
C ASN A 6 -4.41 -6.93 -6.12
N THR A 7 -5.14 -6.51 -7.15
CA THR A 7 -4.52 -6.07 -8.39
C THR A 7 -3.72 -4.78 -8.14
N PHE A 8 -2.64 -4.59 -8.89
CA PHE A 8 -1.80 -3.38 -8.82
C PHE A 8 -2.61 -2.09 -8.88
N GLU A 9 -3.73 -2.12 -9.61
CA GLU A 9 -4.68 -1.03 -9.74
C GLU A 9 -5.48 -0.76 -8.46
N GLY A 10 -5.87 -1.80 -7.72
CA GLY A 10 -6.54 -1.66 -6.42
C GLY A 10 -5.62 -1.04 -5.38
N VAL A 11 -4.37 -1.51 -5.32
CA VAL A 11 -3.30 -0.91 -4.50
C VAL A 11 -3.11 0.55 -4.89
N ALA A 12 -2.96 0.85 -6.18
CA ALA A 12 -2.73 2.21 -6.66
C ALA A 12 -3.87 3.18 -6.34
N THR A 13 -5.11 2.72 -6.49
CA THR A 13 -6.32 3.50 -6.19
C THR A 13 -6.35 3.87 -4.72
N ILE A 14 -6.18 2.87 -3.86
CA ILE A 14 -6.26 3.04 -2.42
C ILE A 14 -5.09 3.92 -1.92
N LEU A 15 -3.87 3.69 -2.40
CA LEU A 15 -2.74 4.57 -2.09
C LEU A 15 -3.00 6.02 -2.50
N SER A 16 -3.63 6.25 -3.65
CA SER A 16 -3.99 7.61 -4.05
C SER A 16 -5.11 8.27 -3.26
N GLN A 17 -5.92 7.47 -2.55
CA GLN A 17 -6.96 7.97 -1.66
C GLN A 17 -6.42 8.30 -0.27
N PHE A 18 -5.49 7.50 0.25
CA PHE A 18 -4.98 7.63 1.62
C PHE A 18 -3.67 8.43 1.71
N VAL A 19 -2.89 8.48 0.64
CA VAL A 19 -1.59 9.16 0.60
C VAL A 19 -1.69 10.34 -0.38
N PRO A 20 -1.85 11.59 0.12
CA PRO A 20 -2.04 12.76 -0.75
C PRO A 20 -0.84 13.05 -1.66
N GLU A 21 0.35 12.51 -1.35
CA GLU A 21 1.56 12.66 -2.16
C GLU A 21 1.74 11.56 -3.23
N VAL A 22 0.85 10.56 -3.25
CA VAL A 22 0.92 9.41 -4.16
C VAL A 22 -0.28 9.45 -5.10
N ASP A 23 -0.09 9.93 -6.32
CA ASP A 23 -1.12 9.76 -7.35
C ASP A 23 -1.25 8.29 -7.79
N TYR A 24 -2.34 7.97 -8.49
CA TYR A 24 -2.58 6.63 -9.06
C TYR A 24 -1.37 6.09 -9.83
N ALA A 25 -0.68 6.92 -10.63
CA ALA A 25 0.53 6.52 -11.35
C ALA A 25 1.71 6.17 -10.43
N LYS A 26 1.88 6.89 -9.31
CA LYS A 26 2.89 6.57 -8.29
C LYS A 26 2.50 5.30 -7.53
N GLY A 27 1.21 5.13 -7.22
CA GLY A 27 0.67 3.93 -6.61
C GLY A 27 0.92 2.68 -7.46
N LEU A 28 0.73 2.78 -8.78
CA LEU A 28 1.04 1.70 -9.72
C LEU A 28 2.54 1.40 -9.78
N LYS A 29 3.41 2.41 -9.74
CA LYS A 29 4.86 2.21 -9.67
C LYS A 29 5.27 1.51 -8.37
N LEU A 30 4.69 1.90 -7.24
CA LEU A 30 4.90 1.24 -5.96
C LEU A 30 4.44 -0.21 -6.00
N ALA A 31 3.24 -0.47 -6.52
CA ALA A 31 2.70 -1.80 -6.64
C ALA A 31 3.56 -2.70 -7.57
N ASN A 32 4.06 -2.16 -8.69
CA ASN A 32 5.04 -2.84 -9.55
C ASN A 32 6.38 -3.08 -8.85
N THR A 33 6.84 -2.14 -8.03
CA THR A 33 8.09 -2.28 -7.26
C THR A 33 7.96 -3.37 -6.21
N ILE A 34 6.82 -3.44 -5.51
CA ILE A 34 6.52 -4.52 -4.55
C ILE A 34 6.51 -5.87 -5.26
N HIS A 35 5.93 -5.96 -6.45
CA HIS A 35 5.92 -7.19 -7.23
C HIS A 35 7.33 -7.64 -7.67
N ASN A 36 8.16 -6.70 -8.10
CA ASN A 36 9.51 -7.00 -8.63
C ASN A 36 10.56 -7.19 -7.53
N SER A 37 10.51 -6.39 -6.46
CA SER A 37 11.49 -6.39 -5.36
C SER A 37 10.99 -7.08 -4.09
N GLY A 38 9.73 -7.53 -4.05
CA GLY A 38 9.11 -8.14 -2.87
C GLY A 38 8.57 -7.15 -1.84
N GLN A 39 9.05 -5.89 -1.83
CA GLN A 39 8.63 -4.84 -0.91
C GLN A 39 8.85 -3.44 -1.49
N ALA A 40 8.10 -2.44 -1.00
CA ALA A 40 8.37 -1.03 -1.27
C ALA A 40 7.96 -0.16 -0.08
N THR A 41 8.68 0.95 0.12
CA THR A 41 8.29 1.96 1.10
C THR A 41 7.16 2.83 0.54
N VAL A 42 5.97 2.70 1.13
CA VAL A 42 4.75 3.37 0.65
C VAL A 42 4.53 4.73 1.31
N TRP A 43 4.99 4.87 2.55
CA TRP A 43 4.90 6.10 3.34
C TRP A 43 6.19 6.29 4.15
N ARG A 44 6.63 7.54 4.30
CA ARG A 44 7.71 7.94 5.22
C ARG A 44 7.22 9.16 6.00
N GLY A 45 7.03 9.00 7.31
CA GLY A 45 6.49 10.05 8.20
C GLY A 45 6.19 9.48 9.59
N ASP A 46 5.31 10.13 10.35
CA ASP A 46 4.89 9.68 11.69
C ASP A 46 4.36 8.24 11.70
N HIS A 47 4.88 7.45 12.65
CA HIS A 47 4.52 6.05 12.83
C HIS A 47 3.01 5.89 13.07
N GLU A 48 2.40 6.81 13.84
CA GLU A 48 0.97 6.81 14.12
C GLU A 48 0.12 6.89 12.83
N ARG A 49 0.55 7.70 11.85
CA ARG A 49 -0.13 7.77 10.55
C ARG A 49 0.11 6.54 9.70
N ALA A 50 1.31 5.97 9.76
CA ALA A 50 1.63 4.75 9.05
C ALA A 50 0.75 3.58 9.52
N GLU A 51 0.55 3.43 10.83
CA GLU A 51 -0.35 2.43 11.42
C GLU A 51 -1.81 2.64 11.01
N LEU A 52 -2.30 3.88 11.06
CA LEU A 52 -3.69 4.20 10.70
C LEU A 52 -3.96 3.98 9.21
N ILE A 53 -3.00 4.29 8.33
CA ILE A 53 -3.10 3.96 6.91
C ILE A 53 -3.04 2.45 6.74
N TRP A 54 -2.09 1.76 7.39
CA TRP A 54 -1.94 0.31 7.30
C TRP A 54 -3.20 -0.46 7.72
N ASP A 55 -3.84 -0.04 8.81
CA ASP A 55 -5.09 -0.66 9.27
C ASP A 55 -6.25 -0.40 8.30
N GLN A 56 -6.38 0.80 7.74
CA GLN A 56 -7.37 1.09 6.69
C GLN A 56 -7.14 0.26 5.42
N LEU A 57 -5.87 0.10 5.01
CA LEU A 57 -5.51 -0.75 3.87
C LEU A 57 -5.89 -2.22 4.13
N LYS A 58 -5.62 -2.71 5.33
CA LYS A 58 -5.98 -4.07 5.76
C LYS A 58 -7.51 -4.26 5.82
N GLN A 59 -8.24 -3.29 6.36
CA GLN A 59 -9.71 -3.29 6.38
C GLN A 59 -10.31 -3.26 4.97
N ALA A 60 -9.64 -2.60 4.02
CA ALA A 60 -9.98 -2.62 2.60
C ALA A 60 -9.64 -3.96 1.90
N GLY A 61 -9.08 -4.94 2.63
CA GLY A 61 -8.78 -6.27 2.11
C GLY A 61 -7.40 -6.41 1.48
N LEU A 62 -6.48 -5.45 1.70
CA LEU A 62 -5.14 -5.55 1.16
C LEU A 62 -4.22 -6.46 2.00
N THR A 63 -3.50 -7.34 1.32
CA THR A 63 -2.28 -7.99 1.81
C THR A 63 -1.19 -6.94 2.04
N MET A 64 -0.97 -6.62 3.30
CA MET A 64 0.05 -5.66 3.72
C MET A 64 1.30 -6.40 4.23
N ALA A 65 2.48 -5.93 3.85
CA ALA A 65 3.71 -6.32 4.52
C ALA A 65 3.67 -5.83 5.97
N PRO A 66 4.26 -6.57 6.94
CA PRO A 66 4.31 -6.11 8.32
C PRO A 66 4.98 -4.74 8.39
N LEU A 67 4.42 -3.84 9.20
CA LEU A 67 5.14 -2.65 9.66
C LEU A 67 6.28 -3.17 10.54
N THR A 68 7.43 -3.46 9.96
CA THR A 68 8.62 -3.78 10.73
C THR A 68 9.02 -2.53 11.49
N ASP A 69 8.67 -2.51 12.77
CA ASP A 69 9.46 -1.85 13.80
C ASP A 69 10.85 -2.50 13.74
N GLY A 70 11.88 -1.70 13.45
CA GLY A 70 13.26 -2.18 13.40
C GLY A 70 13.74 -2.59 14.79
#